data_AF-A0A5N8UHR8-F1
#
_entry.id   AF-A0A5N8UHR8-F1
#
_cell.length_a   1.000
_cell.length_b   1.000
_cell.length_c   1.000
_cell.angle_alpha   90.00
_cell.angle_beta   90.00
_cell.angle_gamma   90.00
#
_symmetry.space_group_name_H-M   'P 1'
#
loop_
_entity.id
_entity.type
_entity.pdbx_description
1 polymer ?
#
loop_
_entity_poly.entity_id
_entity_poly.type
_entity_poly.pdbx_seq_one_letter_code
_entity_poly.pdbx_strand_id
1 'polypeptide(L)'
;MQFIGYHGTSESSALNILKTGVRRECLPPTGQIGPGFYIAKMKGNLPEWGATQATAPARHHMWIWRTIVSRITGEYHNPFLPNNAKRTILKIYTTKPLQQCKWNSMNPVDFSVMNMMLNESEQGRHQALNDFFIHRSQWLQMVIPPEELKYLAVRRDDDITQKTTNWFSKESPM
;
A
#
# COMPACT_ATOMS: atom_id res chain seq x y z
N MET A 1 -8.29 -17.73 5.78
CA MET A 1 -7.78 -16.35 5.61
C MET A 1 -7.71 -16.05 4.12
N GLN A 2 -8.19 -14.87 3.69
CA GLN A 2 -8.24 -14.46 2.29
C GLN A 2 -7.33 -13.26 2.07
N PHE A 3 -6.50 -13.29 1.02
CA PHE A 3 -5.69 -12.15 0.63
C PHE A 3 -6.57 -11.04 0.04
N ILE A 4 -6.38 -9.79 0.51
CA ILE A 4 -7.22 -8.66 0.09
C ILE A 4 -6.43 -7.52 -0.54
N GLY A 5 -5.13 -7.37 -0.27
CA GLY A 5 -4.32 -6.34 -0.90
C GLY A 5 -2.96 -6.10 -0.23
N TYR A 6 -2.32 -5.01 -0.59
CA TYR A 6 -1.00 -4.59 -0.14
C TYR A 6 -1.08 -3.25 0.60
N HIS A 7 -0.26 -3.05 1.62
CA HIS A 7 -0.13 -1.76 2.31
C HIS A 7 1.33 -1.30 2.25
N GLY A 8 1.56 -0.15 1.64
CA GLY A 8 2.87 0.50 1.60
C GLY A 8 3.09 1.37 2.83
N THR A 9 4.20 1.17 3.53
CA THR A 9 4.51 1.91 4.76
C THR A 9 6.02 2.01 4.99
N SER A 10 6.43 2.59 6.12
CA SER A 10 7.83 2.57 6.57
C SER A 10 8.16 1.34 7.40
N GLU A 11 9.43 0.95 7.49
CA GLU A 11 9.86 -0.20 8.29
C GLU A 11 9.43 -0.10 9.76
N SER A 12 9.50 1.09 10.37
CA SER A 12 9.05 1.31 11.75
C SER A 12 7.56 1.06 11.92
N SER A 13 6.74 1.54 10.97
CA SER A 13 5.30 1.33 10.99
C SER A 13 4.94 -0.12 10.69
N ALA A 14 5.67 -0.78 9.77
CA ALA A 14 5.53 -2.19 9.51
C ALA A 14 5.78 -3.02 10.77
N LEU A 15 6.91 -2.81 11.46
CA LEU A 15 7.21 -3.51 12.71
C LEU A 15 6.15 -3.28 13.79
N ASN A 16 5.63 -2.05 13.90
CA ASN A 16 4.55 -1.76 14.83
C ASN A 16 3.27 -2.53 14.46
N ILE A 17 2.83 -2.46 13.20
CA ILE A 17 1.67 -3.22 12.70
C ILE A 17 1.87 -4.72 12.92
N LEU A 18 3.08 -5.24 12.66
CA LEU A 18 3.37 -6.66 12.83
C LEU A 18 3.36 -7.12 14.29
N LYS A 19 3.64 -6.21 15.23
CA LYS A 19 3.67 -6.46 16.68
C LYS A 19 2.31 -6.27 17.35
N THR A 20 1.55 -5.26 16.95
CA THR A 20 0.31 -4.83 17.65
C THR A 20 -0.96 -5.07 16.84
N GLY A 21 -0.84 -5.40 15.56
CA GLY A 21 -1.93 -5.30 14.60
C GLY A 21 -2.16 -3.86 14.13
N VAL A 22 -3.11 -3.69 13.21
CA VAL A 22 -3.57 -2.37 12.77
C VAL A 22 -4.49 -1.79 13.84
N ARG A 23 -4.17 -0.60 14.33
CA ARG A 23 -4.91 0.05 15.43
C ARG A 23 -5.49 1.39 15.00
N ARG A 24 -6.67 1.71 15.54
CA ARG A 24 -7.45 2.91 15.20
C ARG A 24 -6.66 4.19 15.46
N GLU A 25 -5.95 4.25 16.58
CA GLU A 25 -5.14 5.41 17.00
C GLU A 25 -3.92 5.66 16.10
N CYS A 26 -3.53 4.68 15.28
CA CYS A 26 -2.45 4.82 14.32
C CYS A 26 -2.97 5.14 12.91
N LEU A 27 -4.28 5.20 12.69
CA LEU A 27 -4.85 5.59 11.40
C LEU A 27 -4.74 7.10 11.22
N PRO A 28 -4.50 7.57 9.98
CA PRO A 28 -4.50 8.99 9.70
C PRO A 28 -5.90 9.57 9.98
N PRO A 29 -5.98 10.75 10.63
CA PRO A 29 -7.26 11.39 10.99
C PRO A 29 -8.06 11.81 9.75
N THR A 30 -7.37 12.02 8.63
CA THR A 30 -7.92 12.37 7.33
C THR A 30 -7.36 11.44 6.26
N GLY A 31 -8.11 11.27 5.17
CA GLY A 31 -7.68 10.49 4.02
C GLY A 31 -8.58 10.75 2.83
N GLN A 32 -8.12 10.39 1.63
CA GLN A 32 -8.78 10.75 0.37
C GLN A 32 -10.26 10.32 0.30
N ILE A 33 -10.62 9.20 0.92
CA ILE A 33 -12.00 8.69 0.96
C ILE A 33 -12.54 8.46 2.38
N GLY A 34 -11.90 9.13 3.35
CA GLY A 34 -12.25 9.09 4.77
C GLY A 34 -11.18 8.42 5.65
N PRO A 35 -11.37 8.45 6.97
CA PRO A 35 -10.47 7.81 7.92
C PRO A 35 -10.54 6.28 7.78
N GLY A 36 -9.39 5.61 7.85
CA GLY A 36 -9.33 4.16 7.76
C GLY A 36 -7.95 3.63 7.39
N PHE A 37 -7.86 2.31 7.23
CA PHE A 37 -6.65 1.63 6.80
C PHE A 37 -6.67 1.40 5.28
N TYR A 38 -5.73 2.04 4.59
CA TYR A 38 -5.66 2.07 3.13
C TYR A 38 -4.85 0.87 2.62
N ILE A 39 -5.41 0.11 1.69
CA ILE A 39 -4.72 -0.98 1.02
C ILE A 39 -4.86 -0.85 -0.50
N ALA A 40 -3.81 -1.17 -1.24
CA ALA A 40 -3.83 -1.31 -2.68
C ALA A 40 -4.27 -2.73 -3.07
N LYS A 41 -5.14 -2.87 -4.08
CA LYS A 41 -5.60 -4.20 -4.49
C LYS A 41 -4.49 -5.04 -5.12
N MET A 42 -3.58 -4.37 -5.82
CA MET A 42 -2.49 -5.01 -6.56
C MET A 42 -1.13 -4.53 -6.05
N LYS A 43 -0.11 -5.36 -6.27
CA LYS A 43 1.29 -4.97 -6.08
C LYS A 43 1.68 -4.01 -7.20
N GLY A 44 2.58 -3.08 -6.90
CA GLY A 44 3.11 -2.12 -7.88
C GLY A 44 3.02 -0.68 -7.38
N ASN A 45 2.56 0.22 -8.25
CA ASN A 45 2.73 1.66 -8.08
C ASN A 45 2.08 2.23 -6.81
N LEU A 46 0.84 1.85 -6.49
CA LEU A 46 0.12 2.42 -5.36
C LEU A 46 0.75 2.07 -3.98
N PRO A 47 1.07 0.79 -3.65
CA PRO A 47 1.75 0.50 -2.40
C PRO A 47 3.18 1.06 -2.38
N GLU A 48 3.89 1.13 -3.51
CA GLU A 48 5.20 1.79 -3.56
C GLU A 48 5.12 3.30 -3.31
N TRP A 49 4.11 3.95 -3.89
CA TRP A 49 3.81 5.36 -3.65
C TRP A 49 3.47 5.59 -2.18
N GLY A 50 2.60 4.76 -1.58
CA GLY A 50 2.26 4.83 -0.16
C GLY A 50 3.47 4.69 0.76
N ALA A 51 4.36 3.74 0.49
CA ALA A 51 5.61 3.58 1.24
C ALA A 51 6.55 4.79 1.07
N THR A 52 6.58 5.38 -0.12
CA THR A 52 7.36 6.59 -0.40
C THR A 52 6.85 7.77 0.40
N GLN A 53 5.53 7.97 0.49
CA GLN A 53 4.93 9.02 1.31
C GLN A 53 5.20 8.79 2.80
N ALA A 54 5.05 7.56 3.29
CA ALA A 54 5.29 7.21 4.69
C ALA A 54 6.73 7.47 5.16
N THR A 55 7.70 7.47 4.24
CA THR A 55 9.12 7.69 4.52
C THR A 55 9.60 9.10 4.15
N ALA A 56 8.77 9.92 3.48
CA ALA A 56 9.14 11.25 3.00
C ALA A 56 9.69 12.16 4.12
N PRO A 57 9.07 12.26 5.32
CA PRO A 57 9.58 13.10 6.40
C PRO A 57 11.00 12.70 6.86
N ALA A 58 11.28 11.39 6.92
CA ALA A 58 12.59 10.88 7.30
C ALA A 58 13.66 11.17 6.23
N ARG A 59 13.27 11.19 4.95
CA ARG A 59 14.17 11.51 3.83
C ARG A 59 14.49 13.00 3.69
N HIS A 60 13.57 13.88 4.06
CA HIS A 60 13.82 15.33 4.02
C HIS A 60 14.99 15.76 4.90
N HIS A 61 15.32 14.98 5.93
CA HIS A 61 16.44 15.21 6.83
C HIS A 61 17.75 14.55 6.34
N MET A 62 17.74 13.85 5.20
CA MET A 62 18.94 13.21 4.65
C MET A 62 19.70 14.12 3.69
N TRP A 63 21.03 14.06 3.78
CA TRP A 63 21.91 14.73 2.84
C TRP A 63 21.72 14.19 1.41
N ILE A 64 21.57 15.09 0.44
CA ILE A 64 21.12 14.83 -0.95
C ILE A 64 21.83 13.64 -1.61
N TRP A 65 23.14 13.49 -1.41
CA TRP A 65 23.92 12.40 -2.00
C TRP A 65 23.52 11.01 -1.48
N ARG A 66 23.12 10.88 -0.20
CA ARG A 66 22.63 9.61 0.35
C ARG A 66 21.29 9.21 -0.27
N THR A 67 20.45 10.20 -0.59
CA THR A 67 19.17 10.00 -1.30
C THR A 67 19.38 9.55 -2.75
N ILE A 68 20.43 10.04 -3.42
CA ILE A 68 20.80 9.61 -4.78
C ILE A 68 21.32 8.18 -4.75
N VAL A 69 22.26 7.86 -3.84
CA VAL A 69 22.80 6.50 -3.70
C VAL A 69 21.68 5.50 -3.38
N SER A 70 20.74 5.83 -2.49
CA SER A 70 19.64 4.93 -2.15
C SER A 70 18.66 4.68 -3.29
N ARG A 71 18.45 5.66 -4.19
CA ARG A 71 17.64 5.48 -5.40
C ARG A 71 18.29 4.52 -6.40
N ILE A 72 19.62 4.53 -6.48
CA ILE A 72 20.40 3.70 -7.42
C ILE A 72 20.55 2.26 -6.90
N THR A 73 20.79 2.08 -5.60
CA THR A 73 21.10 0.75 -5.02
C THR A 73 19.88 -0.07 -4.63
N GLY A 74 18.68 0.50 -4.69
CA GLY A 74 17.50 -0.06 -4.04
C GLY A 74 17.54 0.17 -2.53
N GLU A 75 16.41 0.57 -1.96
CA GLU A 75 16.35 1.09 -0.59
C GLU A 75 16.24 0.02 0.48
N TYR A 76 15.79 -1.19 0.11
CA TYR A 76 15.52 -2.25 1.07
C TYR A 76 16.80 -2.81 1.71
N HIS A 77 17.90 -2.86 0.94
CA HIS A 77 19.19 -3.40 1.38
C HIS A 77 20.24 -2.31 1.69
N ASN A 78 19.85 -1.04 1.75
CA ASN A 78 20.82 0.03 1.97
C ASN A 78 21.14 0.17 3.48
N PRO A 79 22.36 -0.19 3.95
CA PRO A 79 22.71 -0.13 5.37
C PRO A 79 22.85 1.30 5.89
N PHE A 80 22.95 2.29 5.00
CA PHE A 80 23.09 3.71 5.34
C PHE A 80 21.74 4.43 5.52
N LEU A 81 20.63 3.77 5.19
CA LEU A 81 19.30 4.29 5.46
C LEU A 81 18.88 4.00 6.90
N PRO A 82 18.50 5.02 7.70
CA PRO A 82 17.87 4.78 8.99
C PRO A 82 16.55 4.04 8.78
N ASN A 83 16.15 3.21 9.74
CA ASN A 83 14.98 2.33 9.58
C ASN A 83 13.68 3.11 9.26
N ASN A 84 13.51 4.31 9.79
CA ASN A 84 12.36 5.18 9.49
C ASN A 84 12.32 5.68 8.02
N ALA A 85 13.44 5.62 7.29
CA ALA A 85 13.53 5.98 5.88
C ALA A 85 13.42 4.77 4.93
N LYS A 86 13.40 3.54 5.46
CA LYS A 86 13.23 2.31 4.66
C LYS A 86 11.77 2.09 4.33
N ARG A 87 11.48 1.88 3.05
CA ARG A 87 10.16 1.51 2.53
C ARG A 87 9.91 0.03 2.72
N THR A 88 8.66 -0.30 3.07
CA THR A 88 8.22 -1.67 3.31
C THR A 88 6.82 -1.86 2.74
N ILE A 89 6.57 -3.05 2.20
CA ILE A 89 5.24 -3.45 1.73
C ILE A 89 4.75 -4.63 2.56
N LEU A 90 3.49 -4.54 2.95
CA LEU A 90 2.80 -5.55 3.72
C LEU A 90 1.69 -6.20 2.89
N LYS A 91 1.54 -7.52 2.96
CA LYS A 91 0.38 -8.27 2.43
C LYS A 91 -0.71 -8.32 3.48
N ILE A 92 -1.92 -7.90 3.12
CA ILE A 92 -3.08 -7.83 3.99
C ILE A 92 -4.04 -8.96 3.65
N TYR A 93 -4.51 -9.63 4.69
CA TYR A 93 -5.46 -10.72 4.66
C TYR A 93 -6.63 -10.39 5.58
N THR A 94 -7.77 -11.03 5.33
CA THR A 94 -8.91 -11.01 6.25
C THR A 94 -9.30 -12.42 6.67
N THR A 95 -9.86 -12.55 7.87
CA THR A 95 -10.46 -13.78 8.37
C THR A 95 -11.88 -14.00 7.86
N LYS A 96 -12.59 -12.92 7.45
CA LYS A 96 -13.94 -12.96 6.90
C LYS A 96 -14.19 -11.85 5.87
N PRO A 97 -15.24 -11.94 5.02
CA PRO A 97 -15.60 -10.85 4.12
C PRO A 97 -15.84 -9.53 4.86
N LEU A 98 -15.24 -8.46 4.36
CA LEU A 98 -15.42 -7.10 4.87
C LEU A 98 -16.65 -6.48 4.23
N GLN A 99 -17.47 -5.75 4.99
CA GLN A 99 -18.77 -5.24 4.57
C GLN A 99 -18.77 -3.71 4.39
N GLN A 100 -17.96 -2.99 5.17
CA GLN A 100 -18.01 -1.52 5.23
C GLN A 100 -16.85 -0.84 4.49
N CYS A 101 -16.11 -1.61 3.70
CA CYS A 101 -14.98 -1.11 2.93
C CYS A 101 -15.40 -0.16 1.81
N LYS A 102 -14.62 0.91 1.63
CA LYS A 102 -14.78 1.86 0.53
C LYS A 102 -13.72 1.62 -0.53
N TRP A 103 -14.11 1.72 -1.79
CA TRP A 103 -13.19 1.60 -2.93
C TRP A 103 -12.97 2.95 -3.58
N ASN A 104 -11.74 3.21 -4.00
CA ASN A 104 -11.41 4.39 -4.79
C ASN A 104 -10.31 4.05 -5.79
N SER A 105 -10.15 4.89 -6.79
CA SER A 105 -8.99 4.84 -7.66
C SER A 105 -8.20 6.14 -7.58
N MET A 106 -6.87 6.01 -7.46
CA MET A 106 -5.93 7.13 -7.53
C MET A 106 -5.36 7.33 -8.93
N ASN A 107 -6.05 6.85 -9.96
CA ASN A 107 -5.55 6.93 -11.31
C ASN A 107 -5.26 8.37 -11.72
N PRO A 108 -4.10 8.66 -12.35
CA PRO A 108 -3.87 9.96 -12.95
C PRO A 108 -4.92 10.24 -14.03
N VAL A 109 -5.19 11.53 -14.24
CA VAL A 109 -6.01 11.99 -15.35
C VAL A 109 -5.21 11.79 -16.62
N ASP A 110 -5.46 10.69 -17.31
CA ASP A 110 -4.83 10.34 -18.58
C ASP A 110 -5.92 10.00 -19.60
N PHE A 111 -6.05 10.84 -20.62
CA PHE A 111 -7.03 10.67 -21.70
C PHE A 111 -6.42 10.09 -22.98
N SER A 112 -5.10 9.84 -22.99
CA SER A 112 -4.41 9.31 -24.18
C SER A 112 -4.99 7.97 -24.61
N VAL A 113 -5.39 7.14 -23.65
CA VAL A 113 -6.01 5.84 -23.92
C VAL A 113 -7.41 5.97 -24.51
N MET A 114 -8.20 6.97 -24.11
CA MET A 114 -9.49 7.24 -24.78
C MET A 114 -9.27 7.61 -26.25
N ASN A 115 -8.21 8.38 -26.54
CA ASN A 115 -7.84 8.72 -27.90
C ASN A 115 -7.35 7.49 -28.70
N MET A 116 -6.61 6.57 -28.09
CA MET A 116 -6.21 5.31 -28.72
C MET A 116 -7.43 4.43 -29.03
N MET A 117 -8.34 4.24 -28.07
CA MET A 117 -9.55 3.42 -28.27
C MET A 117 -10.46 3.93 -29.41
N LEU A 118 -10.49 5.25 -29.63
CA LEU A 118 -11.27 5.88 -30.71
C LEU A 118 -10.63 5.72 -32.09
N ASN A 119 -9.30 5.58 -32.17
CA ASN A 119 -8.55 5.55 -33.43
C ASN A 119 -8.11 4.13 -33.87
N GLU A 120 -8.29 3.11 -33.02
CA GLU A 120 -7.88 1.72 -33.27
C GLU A 120 -8.98 0.89 -33.96
N SER A 121 -8.56 -0.17 -34.67
CA SER A 121 -9.45 -1.23 -35.19
C SER A 121 -10.15 -1.98 -34.04
N GLU A 122 -11.20 -2.76 -34.30
CA GLU A 122 -11.91 -3.47 -33.22
C GLU A 122 -11.01 -4.40 -32.38
N GLN A 123 -10.06 -5.10 -33.01
CA GLN A 123 -9.08 -5.93 -32.29
C GLN A 123 -8.10 -5.09 -31.47
N GLY A 124 -7.58 -4.00 -32.04
CA GLY A 124 -6.68 -3.08 -31.34
C GLY A 124 -7.36 -2.37 -30.15
N ARG A 125 -8.64 -2.03 -30.30
CA ARG A 125 -9.48 -1.45 -29.22
C ARG A 125 -9.64 -2.42 -28.05
N HIS A 126 -9.85 -3.71 -28.31
CA HIS A 126 -9.98 -4.70 -27.24
C HIS A 126 -8.68 -4.87 -26.44
N GLN A 127 -7.53 -4.86 -27.12
CA GLN A 127 -6.23 -4.90 -26.48
C GLN A 127 -5.97 -3.63 -25.65
N ALA A 128 -6.22 -2.45 -26.22
CA ALA A 128 -6.09 -1.18 -25.52
C ALA A 128 -6.99 -1.08 -24.28
N LEU A 129 -8.21 -1.64 -24.34
CA LEU A 129 -9.13 -1.74 -23.20
C LEU A 129 -8.56 -2.65 -22.10
N ASN A 130 -8.02 -3.82 -22.46
CA ASN A 130 -7.42 -4.73 -21.48
C ASN A 130 -6.20 -4.10 -20.79
N ASP A 131 -5.32 -3.47 -21.57
CA ASP A 131 -4.15 -2.77 -21.03
C ASP A 131 -4.57 -1.62 -20.12
N PHE A 132 -5.62 -0.89 -20.50
CA PHE A 132 -6.24 0.13 -19.65
C PHE A 132 -6.68 -0.44 -18.31
N PHE A 133 -7.45 -1.53 -18.29
CA PHE A 133 -7.90 -2.14 -17.05
C PHE A 133 -6.73 -2.62 -16.18
N ILE A 134 -5.70 -3.21 -16.78
CA ILE A 134 -4.50 -3.66 -16.07
C ILE A 134 -3.78 -2.45 -15.44
N HIS A 135 -3.51 -1.40 -16.20
CA HIS A 135 -2.81 -0.22 -15.68
C HIS A 135 -3.63 0.55 -14.64
N ARG A 136 -4.94 0.68 -14.88
CA ARG A 136 -5.84 1.44 -13.99
C ARG A 136 -6.13 0.70 -12.69
N SER A 137 -6.13 -0.63 -12.71
CA SER A 137 -6.34 -1.45 -11.51
C SER A 137 -5.15 -1.42 -10.55
N GLN A 138 -3.94 -1.07 -11.01
CA GLN A 138 -2.77 -0.86 -10.14
C GLN A 138 -2.96 0.30 -9.13
N TRP A 139 -3.87 1.23 -9.42
CA TRP A 139 -4.21 2.36 -8.56
C TRP A 139 -5.52 2.17 -7.80
N LEU A 140 -6.08 0.96 -7.83
CA LEU A 140 -7.28 0.63 -7.06
C LEU A 140 -6.93 0.47 -5.58
N GLN A 141 -7.54 1.32 -4.75
CA GLN A 141 -7.39 1.30 -3.31
C GLN A 141 -8.70 0.92 -2.62
N MET A 142 -8.57 0.20 -1.50
CA MET A 142 -9.64 -0.08 -0.57
C MET A 142 -9.30 0.55 0.78
N VAL A 143 -10.29 1.17 1.42
CA VAL A 143 -10.18 1.71 2.77
C VAL A 143 -11.04 0.88 3.69
N ILE A 144 -10.39 0.29 4.66
CA ILE A 144 -11.00 -0.56 5.69
C ILE A 144 -11.28 0.33 6.91
N PRO A 145 -12.54 0.39 7.37
CA PRO A 145 -12.89 1.23 8.50
C PRO A 145 -12.39 0.62 9.82
N PRO A 146 -12.24 1.43 10.89
CA PRO A 146 -11.76 0.97 12.20
C PRO A 146 -12.47 -0.28 12.74
N GLU A 147 -13.78 -0.38 12.53
CA GLU A 147 -14.67 -1.41 13.06
C GLU A 147 -14.36 -2.82 12.49
N GLU A 148 -13.64 -2.85 11.35
CA GLU A 148 -13.27 -4.06 10.64
C GLU A 148 -11.80 -4.45 10.79
N LEU A 149 -10.98 -3.64 11.49
CA LEU A 149 -9.55 -3.88 11.65
C LEU A 149 -9.24 -5.18 12.41
N LYS A 150 -10.10 -5.58 13.35
CA LYS A 150 -9.98 -6.84 14.11
C LYS A 150 -10.01 -8.10 13.24
N TYR A 151 -10.53 -8.01 12.02
CA TYR A 151 -10.56 -9.15 11.09
C TYR A 151 -9.30 -9.25 10.23
N LEU A 152 -8.42 -8.25 10.30
CA LEU A 152 -7.23 -8.18 9.48
C LEU A 152 -6.10 -9.03 10.05
N ALA A 153 -5.35 -9.61 9.13
CA ALA A 153 -4.05 -10.18 9.39
C ALA A 153 -3.09 -9.68 8.32
N VAL A 154 -1.83 -9.51 8.66
CA VAL A 154 -0.83 -8.88 7.82
C VAL A 154 0.44 -9.71 7.85
N ARG A 155 1.17 -9.70 6.73
CA ARG A 155 2.45 -10.36 6.57
C ARG A 155 3.36 -9.43 5.82
N ARG A 156 4.67 -9.61 5.95
CA ARG A 156 5.62 -8.91 5.08
C ARG A 156 5.54 -9.50 3.67
N ASP A 157 5.74 -8.64 2.67
CA ASP A 157 5.82 -9.07 1.26
C ASP A 157 7.22 -9.59 0.88
N ASP A 158 8.23 -9.31 1.70
CA ASP A 158 9.67 -9.57 1.44
C ASP A 158 10.17 -10.97 1.87
N ASP A 159 9.26 -11.93 2.10
CA ASP A 159 9.55 -13.32 2.52
C ASP A 159 10.37 -13.46 3.82
N ILE A 160 10.70 -12.35 4.51
CA ILE A 160 11.32 -12.38 5.84
C ILE A 160 10.26 -12.86 6.84
N THR A 161 10.39 -14.11 7.23
CA THR A 161 9.49 -14.77 8.18
C THR A 161 9.81 -14.31 9.60
N GLN A 162 9.31 -13.14 9.99
CA GLN A 162 9.24 -12.81 11.42
C GLN A 162 8.20 -13.73 12.07
N LYS A 163 8.58 -14.40 13.17
CA LYS A 163 7.65 -15.16 14.01
C LYS A 163 6.57 -14.19 14.51
N THR A 164 5.40 -14.27 13.90
CA THR A 164 4.21 -13.48 14.21
C THR A 164 3.69 -13.87 15.59
N THR A 165 4.05 -13.13 16.63
CA THR A 165 3.79 -13.56 18.02
C THR A 165 2.38 -13.33 18.51
N ASN A 166 1.55 -12.50 17.87
CA ASN A 166 0.11 -12.38 18.17
C ASN A 166 -0.58 -11.52 17.10
N TRP A 167 -1.48 -12.11 16.29
CA TRP A 167 -1.98 -11.45 15.07
C TRP A 167 -3.48 -11.25 14.97
N PHE A 168 -4.21 -11.48 16.05
CA PHE A 168 -5.50 -10.84 16.20
C PHE A 168 -5.20 -9.38 16.50
N SER A 169 -5.75 -8.46 15.69
CA SER A 169 -5.66 -7.03 15.97
C SER A 169 -6.12 -6.86 17.43
N LYS A 170 -5.15 -6.50 18.29
CA LYS A 170 -5.45 -6.16 19.67
C LYS A 170 -5.97 -4.73 19.58
N GLU A 171 -7.24 -4.58 19.23
CA GLU A 171 -7.94 -3.37 19.63
C GLU A 171 -7.68 -3.23 21.12
N SER A 172 -7.01 -2.15 21.53
CA SER A 172 -6.85 -1.85 22.94
C SER A 172 -8.25 -1.90 23.55
N PRO A 173 -8.46 -2.63 24.67
CA PRO A 173 -9.72 -2.51 25.39
C PRO A 173 -9.88 -1.04 25.75
N MET A 174 -11.04 -0.47 25.38
CA MET A 174 -11.47 0.83 25.87
C MET A 174 -11.50 0.83 27.40
#